data_AF-A0A924LCW0-F1
#
_entry.id   AF-A0A924LCW0-F1
#
_cell.length_a   1.000
_cell.length_b   1.000
_cell.length_c   1.000
_cell.angle_alpha   90.00
_cell.angle_beta   90.00
_cell.angle_gamma   90.00
#
_symmetry.space_group_name_H-M   'P 1'
#
loop_
_entity.id
_entity.type
_entity.pdbx_description
1 polymer ?
#
loop_
_entity_poly.entity_id
_entity_poly.type
_entity_poly.pdbx_seq_one_letter_code
_entity_poly.pdbx_strand_id
1 'polypeptide(L)'
;MPALIATQHSVCPHDCPSTCALEVEVHDGVRIGAVRGAKGNDYTAGVICGKVSRYAERIHHPDRLTHPLLRTGPKGSGQFRQIGWDEALGRIAAAFQQATRDHGAQSVWPYYYAGTMGLVQRDGINRLRHVMGYAQMGKTICTAVCESGWAAGVGRFAGPDSREMAKSDLIVVWGGNPVATQVNAMIHITRARKERGAKLVVIDPYRTGTALVADMHLALRPGTDAALACAVMHMAFRDGHADRAYMAKYADCPDRLEAHLATRGPAWAADITGLTVAE
;
A
#
# COMPACT_ATOMS: atom_id res chain seq x y z
N MET A 1 41.96 2.37 14.48
CA MET A 1 41.47 3.67 13.97
C MET A 1 39.96 3.69 14.11
N PRO A 2 39.32 4.81 14.51
CA PRO A 2 37.85 4.88 14.50
C PRO A 2 37.33 4.67 13.08
N ALA A 3 36.22 3.96 12.94
CA ALA A 3 35.58 3.72 11.64
C ALA A 3 35.20 5.06 11.00
N LEU A 4 35.41 5.19 9.69
CA LEU A 4 34.93 6.35 8.95
C LEU A 4 33.42 6.23 8.80
N ILE A 5 32.67 7.15 9.40
CA ILE A 5 31.20 7.17 9.33
C ILE A 5 30.78 8.31 8.41
N ALA A 6 30.22 7.96 7.25
CA ALA A 6 29.60 8.91 6.32
C ALA A 6 28.07 8.80 6.39
N THR A 7 27.36 9.89 6.15
CA THR A 7 25.90 9.85 5.95
C THR A 7 25.59 9.86 4.46
N GLN A 8 24.75 8.94 4.01
CA GLN A 8 24.28 8.83 2.63
C GLN A 8 22.76 8.93 2.58
N HIS A 9 22.23 9.45 1.47
CA HIS A 9 20.80 9.56 1.26
C HIS A 9 20.23 8.35 0.52
N SER A 10 19.03 7.96 0.93
CA SER A 10 18.28 6.88 0.29
C SER A 10 16.78 7.11 0.44
N VAL A 11 15.99 6.16 -0.05
CA VAL A 11 14.53 6.18 0.04
C VAL A 11 14.06 4.80 0.48
N CYS A 12 13.06 4.76 1.35
CA CYS A 12 12.44 3.51 1.78
C CYS A 12 11.84 2.77 0.57
N PRO A 13 12.25 1.52 0.29
CA PRO A 13 11.76 0.80 -0.88
C PRO A 13 10.51 -0.04 -0.58
N HIS A 14 9.94 0.06 0.63
CA HIS A 14 8.76 -0.73 0.98
C HIS A 14 7.52 -0.29 0.22
N ASP A 15 6.61 -1.25 0.04
CA ASP A 15 5.29 -1.05 -0.52
C ASP A 15 4.35 -0.32 0.46
N CYS A 16 4.61 0.96 0.65
CA CYS A 16 3.85 1.90 1.48
C CYS A 16 3.89 3.27 0.77
N PRO A 17 2.76 4.02 0.73
CA PRO A 17 2.69 5.29 -0.01
C PRO A 17 3.55 6.41 0.59
N SER A 18 4.13 6.23 1.79
CA SER A 18 4.92 7.29 2.44
C SER A 18 6.25 7.60 1.77
N THR A 19 6.86 6.63 1.08
CA THR A 19 8.17 6.78 0.38
C THR A 19 9.18 7.59 1.20
N CYS A 20 9.42 7.18 2.46
CA CYS A 20 10.24 7.95 3.40
C CYS A 20 11.63 8.24 2.82
N ALA A 21 12.05 9.50 2.85
CA ALA A 21 13.43 9.88 2.60
C ALA A 21 14.30 9.48 3.79
N LEU A 22 15.49 8.94 3.54
CA LEU A 22 16.35 8.33 4.54
C LEU A 22 17.74 8.99 4.57
N GLU A 23 18.29 9.06 5.77
CA GLU A 23 19.70 9.33 6.08
C GLU A 23 20.28 8.04 6.68
N VAL A 24 21.27 7.47 6.00
CA VAL A 24 21.87 6.17 6.33
C VAL A 24 23.33 6.38 6.69
N GLU A 25 23.72 5.97 7.89
CA GLU A 25 25.14 5.87 8.24
C GLU A 25 25.80 4.76 7.44
N VAL A 26 26.98 5.02 6.89
CA VAL A 26 27.81 4.07 6.17
C VAL A 26 29.19 4.05 6.81
N HIS A 27 29.54 2.91 7.39
CA HIS A 27 30.80 2.66 8.06
C HIS A 27 31.79 2.06 7.05
N ASP A 28 32.95 2.70 6.94
CA ASP A 28 34.07 2.27 6.09
C ASP A 28 33.66 2.02 4.62
N GLY A 29 32.63 2.73 4.16
CA GLY A 29 32.10 2.65 2.79
C GLY A 29 31.32 1.38 2.44
N VAL A 30 31.25 0.38 3.33
CA VAL A 30 30.74 -0.97 2.99
C VAL A 30 29.61 -1.47 3.87
N ARG A 31 29.44 -0.90 5.08
CA ARG A 31 28.49 -1.41 6.08
C ARG A 31 27.49 -0.32 6.46
N ILE A 32 26.20 -0.60 6.35
CA ILE A 32 25.18 0.34 6.86
C ILE A 32 25.10 0.28 8.40
N GLY A 33 25.04 1.46 9.02
CA GLY A 33 24.82 1.69 10.45
C GLY A 33 23.38 2.09 10.73
N ALA A 34 23.17 3.12 11.55
CA ALA A 34 21.83 3.58 11.87
C ALA A 34 21.11 4.21 10.65
N VAL A 35 19.81 3.95 10.56
CA VAL A 35 18.91 4.46 9.52
C VAL A 35 17.93 5.44 10.15
N ARG A 36 17.90 6.68 9.65
CA ARG A 36 17.01 7.74 10.12
C ARG A 36 16.18 8.29 8.97
N GLY A 37 15.05 8.93 9.29
CA GLY A 37 14.29 9.68 8.32
C GLY A 37 14.93 11.05 8.08
N ALA A 38 15.01 11.45 6.81
CA ALA A 38 15.49 12.78 6.44
C ALA A 38 14.43 13.84 6.77
N LYS A 39 14.83 14.90 7.48
CA LYS A 39 13.91 15.97 7.93
C LYS A 39 13.36 16.82 6.78
N GLY A 40 14.05 16.84 5.64
CA GLY A 40 13.67 17.65 4.48
C GLY A 40 12.43 17.14 3.72
N ASN A 41 11.97 15.92 3.99
CA ASN A 41 10.71 15.42 3.43
C ASN A 41 9.56 15.85 4.36
N ASP A 42 8.73 16.78 3.93
CA ASP A 42 7.69 17.40 4.74
C ASP A 42 6.49 16.48 5.04
N TYR A 43 6.21 15.51 4.18
CA TYR A 43 5.17 14.51 4.43
C TYR A 43 5.56 13.58 5.58
N THR A 44 6.80 13.10 5.59
CA THR A 44 7.29 12.17 6.63
C THR A 44 7.90 12.86 7.84
N ALA A 45 8.34 14.11 7.68
CA ALA A 45 8.96 14.96 8.71
C ALA A 45 10.09 14.26 9.50
N GLY A 46 10.89 13.43 8.82
CA GLY A 46 11.96 12.63 9.45
C GLY A 46 11.48 11.40 10.23
N VAL A 47 10.17 11.10 10.25
CA VAL A 47 9.62 9.93 10.91
C VAL A 47 9.62 8.72 9.97
N ILE A 48 10.24 7.64 10.44
CA ILE A 48 10.25 6.33 9.80
C ILE A 48 9.70 5.27 10.76
N CYS A 49 9.12 4.19 10.21
CA CYS A 49 8.61 3.11 11.05
C CYS A 49 9.73 2.17 11.55
N GLY A 50 9.42 1.39 12.59
CA GLY A 50 10.37 0.41 13.16
C GLY A 50 10.88 -0.64 12.16
N LYS A 51 10.14 -0.89 11.07
CA LYS A 51 10.57 -1.78 9.98
C LYS A 51 11.80 -1.22 9.24
N VAL A 52 11.90 0.11 9.13
CA VAL A 52 12.93 0.81 8.37
C VAL A 52 14.08 1.23 9.29
N SER A 53 13.82 1.69 10.51
CA SER A 53 14.91 2.06 11.42
C SER A 53 15.84 0.89 11.78
N ARG A 54 15.31 -0.34 11.72
CA ARG A 54 16.03 -1.60 11.98
C ARG A 54 16.54 -2.29 10.70
N TYR A 55 16.60 -1.60 9.56
CA TYR A 55 16.99 -2.22 8.28
C TYR A 55 18.40 -2.84 8.33
N ALA A 56 19.31 -2.24 9.11
CA ALA A 56 20.65 -2.77 9.33
C ALA A 56 20.65 -4.21 9.87
N GLU A 57 19.71 -4.54 10.76
CA GLU A 57 19.58 -5.90 11.30
C GLU A 57 19.24 -6.92 10.21
N ARG A 58 18.40 -6.52 9.23
CA ARG A 58 18.05 -7.37 8.09
C ARG A 58 19.21 -7.55 7.12
N ILE A 59 19.95 -6.49 6.83
CA ILE A 59 21.08 -6.51 5.88
C ILE A 59 22.26 -7.31 6.43
N HIS A 60 22.44 -7.29 7.75
CA HIS A 60 23.56 -7.94 8.44
C HIS A 60 23.16 -9.25 9.13
N HIS A 61 21.94 -9.75 8.91
CA HIS A 61 21.49 -11.00 9.50
C HIS A 61 22.39 -12.16 9.06
N PRO A 62 22.83 -13.05 9.97
CA PRO A 62 23.72 -14.17 9.62
C PRO A 62 23.12 -15.10 8.56
N ASP A 63 21.80 -15.31 8.59
CA ASP A 63 21.10 -16.17 7.61
C ASP A 63 20.74 -15.47 6.29
N ARG A 64 21.25 -14.25 6.06
CA ARG A 64 20.99 -13.55 4.79
C ARG A 64 21.56 -14.36 3.63
N LEU A 65 20.75 -14.56 2.58
CA LEU A 65 21.20 -15.20 1.35
C LEU A 65 22.28 -14.34 0.67
N THR A 66 23.50 -14.87 0.60
CA THR A 66 24.67 -14.22 0.00
C THR A 66 25.21 -14.94 -1.25
N HIS A 67 24.75 -16.16 -1.50
CA HIS A 67 25.17 -16.98 -2.64
C HIS A 67 23.97 -17.56 -3.38
N PRO A 68 24.08 -17.76 -4.71
CA PRO A 68 23.13 -18.57 -5.45
C PRO A 68 23.09 -20.02 -4.93
N LEU A 69 21.88 -20.58 -4.86
CA LEU A 69 21.62 -21.92 -4.35
C LEU A 69 20.92 -22.77 -5.43
N LEU A 70 21.52 -23.91 -5.77
CA LEU A 70 20.93 -24.89 -6.69
C LEU A 70 20.26 -26.01 -5.90
N ARG A 71 18.97 -26.26 -6.19
CA ARG A 71 18.25 -27.40 -5.61
C ARG A 71 18.88 -28.71 -6.07
N THR A 72 19.23 -29.58 -5.14
CA THR A 72 19.83 -30.90 -5.41
C THR A 72 18.91 -32.07 -5.09
N GLY A 73 17.84 -31.83 -4.32
CA GLY A 73 16.84 -32.85 -3.97
C GLY A 73 15.43 -32.58 -4.53
N PRO A 74 14.44 -33.37 -4.09
CA PRO A 74 13.04 -33.16 -4.44
C PRO A 74 12.53 -31.76 -4.10
N LYS A 75 11.57 -31.25 -4.86
CA LYS A 75 10.94 -29.94 -4.56
C LYS A 75 10.31 -30.00 -3.17
N GLY A 76 10.64 -29.02 -2.32
CA GLY A 76 10.18 -28.95 -0.93
C GLY A 76 11.11 -29.59 0.10
N SER A 77 12.19 -30.30 -0.31
CA SER A 77 13.10 -30.96 0.63
C SER A 77 14.07 -30.03 1.36
N GLY A 78 14.19 -28.78 0.92
CA GLY A 78 15.17 -27.83 1.46
C GLY A 78 16.63 -28.15 1.09
N GLN A 79 16.88 -29.12 0.20
CA GLN A 79 18.25 -29.52 -0.16
C GLN A 79 18.79 -28.66 -1.30
N PHE A 80 19.83 -27.88 -0.97
CA PHE A 80 20.52 -26.99 -1.90
C PHE A 80 22.03 -27.13 -1.78
N ARG A 81 22.74 -26.90 -2.88
CA ARG A 81 24.19 -26.64 -2.90
C ARG A 81 24.46 -25.23 -3.40
N GLN A 82 25.50 -24.59 -2.89
CA GLN A 82 25.95 -23.30 -3.43
C GLN A 82 26.52 -23.47 -4.84
N ILE A 83 26.27 -22.47 -5.69
CA ILE A 83 26.83 -22.36 -7.04
C ILE A 83 27.30 -20.93 -7.32
N GLY A 84 28.16 -20.76 -8.32
CA GLY A 84 28.60 -19.44 -8.79
C GLY A 84 27.51 -18.68 -9.55
N TRP A 85 27.67 -17.36 -9.68
CA TRP A 85 26.73 -16.51 -10.42
C TRP A 85 26.64 -16.87 -11.90
N ASP A 86 27.77 -17.18 -12.56
CA ASP A 86 27.78 -17.56 -13.97
C ASP A 86 27.00 -18.86 -14.22
N GLU A 87 27.18 -19.87 -13.35
CA GLU A 87 26.41 -21.11 -13.42
C GLU A 87 24.91 -20.84 -13.20
N ALA A 88 24.56 -20.01 -12.20
CA ALA A 88 23.17 -19.71 -11.88
C ALA A 88 22.46 -18.99 -13.04
N LEU A 89 23.08 -17.93 -13.57
CA LEU A 89 22.54 -17.16 -14.69
C LEU A 89 22.50 -17.98 -15.98
N GLY A 90 23.55 -18.76 -16.27
CA GLY A 90 23.60 -19.64 -17.42
C GLY A 90 22.47 -20.69 -17.42
N ARG A 91 22.20 -21.31 -16.26
CA ARG A 91 21.08 -22.25 -16.10
C ARG A 91 19.71 -21.59 -16.32
N ILE A 92 19.50 -20.40 -15.78
CA ILE A 92 18.23 -19.66 -15.95
C ILE A 92 18.04 -19.28 -17.42
N ALA A 93 19.09 -18.75 -18.07
CA ALA A 93 19.03 -18.37 -19.48
C ALA A 93 18.74 -19.58 -20.38
N ALA A 94 19.41 -20.71 -20.17
CA ALA A 94 19.16 -21.94 -20.91
C ALA A 94 17.72 -22.45 -20.72
N ALA A 95 17.19 -22.40 -19.50
CA ALA A 95 15.81 -22.79 -19.20
C ALA A 95 14.78 -21.89 -19.90
N PHE A 96 15.00 -20.56 -19.90
CA PHE A 96 14.13 -19.63 -20.62
C PHE A 96 14.14 -19.86 -22.12
N GLN A 97 15.33 -20.07 -22.71
CA GLN A 97 15.47 -20.38 -24.12
C GLN A 97 14.79 -21.71 -24.48
N GLN A 98 14.94 -22.74 -23.65
CA GLN A 98 14.31 -24.04 -23.86
C GLN A 98 12.78 -23.92 -23.81
N ALA A 99 12.23 -23.30 -22.76
CA ALA A 99 10.79 -23.07 -22.65
C ALA A 99 10.23 -22.26 -23.84
N THR A 100 10.99 -21.26 -24.30
CA THR A 100 10.64 -20.47 -25.47
C THR A 100 10.61 -21.31 -26.75
N ARG A 101 11.56 -22.23 -26.94
CA ARG A 101 11.59 -23.14 -28.10
C ARG A 101 10.44 -24.14 -28.07
N ASP A 102 10.16 -24.72 -26.90
CA ASP A 102 9.21 -25.82 -26.77
C ASP A 102 7.75 -25.35 -26.72
N HIS A 103 7.51 -24.16 -26.16
CA HIS A 103 6.18 -23.69 -25.79
C HIS A 103 5.90 -22.22 -26.17
N GLY A 104 6.83 -21.58 -26.88
CA GLY A 104 6.74 -20.15 -27.22
C GLY A 104 7.16 -19.23 -26.07
N ALA A 105 7.45 -17.97 -26.40
CA ALA A 105 8.00 -16.99 -25.45
C ALA A 105 7.09 -16.72 -24.24
N GLN A 106 5.77 -16.79 -24.44
CA GLN A 106 4.78 -16.56 -23.37
C GLN A 106 4.71 -17.69 -22.33
N SER A 107 5.43 -18.80 -22.52
CA SER A 107 5.59 -19.83 -21.49
C SER A 107 6.49 -19.38 -20.34
N VAL A 108 7.33 -18.37 -20.55
CA VAL A 108 8.13 -17.74 -19.50
C VAL A 108 7.31 -16.65 -18.84
N TRP A 109 7.02 -16.83 -17.54
CA TRP A 109 6.23 -15.90 -16.74
C TRP A 109 7.05 -15.30 -15.59
N PRO A 110 7.61 -14.08 -15.74
CA PRO A 110 8.28 -13.39 -14.65
C PRO A 110 7.27 -12.97 -13.57
N TYR A 111 7.46 -13.46 -12.35
CA TYR A 111 6.68 -13.03 -11.19
C TYR A 111 7.41 -11.91 -10.44
N TYR A 112 6.85 -10.70 -10.47
CA TYR A 112 7.36 -9.49 -9.83
C TYR A 112 6.16 -8.64 -9.40
N TYR A 113 6.21 -8.01 -8.21
CA TYR A 113 5.10 -7.38 -7.47
C TYR A 113 4.50 -8.31 -6.38
N ALA A 114 4.39 -7.93 -5.10
CA ALA A 114 4.76 -6.66 -4.47
C ALA A 114 5.67 -6.88 -3.22
N GLY A 115 6.11 -5.79 -2.59
CA GLY A 115 6.88 -5.82 -1.33
C GLY A 115 8.06 -4.85 -1.29
N THR A 116 8.96 -4.96 -2.27
CA THR A 116 10.06 -4.00 -2.49
C THR A 116 9.80 -3.30 -3.82
N MET A 117 9.40 -2.03 -3.75
CA MET A 117 8.81 -1.25 -4.84
C MET A 117 9.69 -0.07 -5.28
N GLY A 118 11.00 -0.12 -5.02
CA GLY A 118 11.95 0.82 -5.61
C GLY A 118 11.93 0.74 -7.15
N LEU A 119 12.26 1.84 -7.83
CA LEU A 119 12.08 1.97 -9.29
C LEU A 119 12.74 0.81 -10.08
N VAL A 120 13.96 0.43 -9.70
CA VAL A 120 14.68 -0.67 -10.35
C VAL A 120 14.05 -2.02 -10.03
N GLN A 121 13.70 -2.25 -8.76
CA GLN A 121 13.13 -3.51 -8.29
C GLN A 121 11.74 -3.76 -8.89
N ARG A 122 10.95 -2.70 -9.06
CA ARG A 122 9.58 -2.77 -9.60
C ARG A 122 9.56 -2.92 -11.11
N ASP A 123 10.35 -2.13 -11.83
CA ASP A 123 10.18 -1.97 -13.28
C ASP A 123 11.38 -2.45 -14.11
N GLY A 124 12.51 -2.79 -13.50
CA GLY A 124 13.74 -3.20 -14.20
C GLY A 124 13.58 -4.46 -15.06
N ILE A 125 12.68 -5.37 -14.68
CA ILE A 125 12.40 -6.61 -15.44
C ILE A 125 11.66 -6.36 -16.76
N ASN A 126 10.99 -5.21 -16.91
CA ASN A 126 10.14 -4.94 -18.07
C ASN A 126 10.93 -4.92 -19.38
N ARG A 127 12.18 -4.41 -19.37
CA ARG A 127 13.02 -4.39 -20.58
C ARG A 127 13.23 -5.80 -21.13
N LEU A 128 13.64 -6.73 -20.27
CA LEU A 128 13.84 -8.13 -20.65
C LEU A 128 12.53 -8.74 -21.16
N ARG A 129 11.44 -8.55 -20.42
CA ARG A 129 10.12 -9.08 -20.78
C ARG A 129 9.65 -8.61 -22.15
N HIS A 130 9.80 -7.32 -22.45
CA HIS A 130 9.38 -6.73 -23.72
C HIS A 130 10.25 -7.20 -24.89
N VAL A 131 11.58 -7.19 -24.74
CA VAL A 131 12.50 -7.61 -25.81
C VAL A 131 12.31 -9.08 -26.16
N MET A 132 12.05 -9.92 -25.16
CA MET A 132 11.91 -11.37 -25.36
C MET A 132 10.49 -11.84 -25.66
N GLY A 133 9.47 -10.97 -25.52
CA GLY A 133 8.07 -11.36 -25.72
C GLY A 133 7.50 -12.26 -24.61
N TYR A 134 8.04 -12.20 -23.40
CA TYR A 134 7.59 -13.02 -22.26
C TYR A 134 6.23 -12.56 -21.72
N ALA A 135 5.55 -13.48 -21.01
CA ALA A 135 4.21 -13.24 -20.48
C ALA A 135 4.15 -12.03 -19.54
N GLN A 136 3.02 -11.31 -19.58
CA GLN A 136 2.75 -10.20 -18.68
C GLN A 136 2.25 -10.73 -17.34
N MET A 137 2.63 -10.07 -16.24
CA MET A 137 2.01 -10.29 -14.94
C MET A 137 1.03 -9.16 -14.65
N GLY A 138 -0.24 -9.50 -14.44
CA GLY A 138 -1.22 -8.57 -13.86
C GLY A 138 -0.84 -8.27 -12.41
N LYS A 139 -0.68 -6.99 -12.05
CA LYS A 139 -0.27 -6.55 -10.71
C LYS A 139 -1.50 -6.42 -9.79
N THR A 140 -2.29 -7.47 -9.68
CA THR A 140 -3.66 -7.39 -9.15
C THR A 140 -3.81 -7.70 -7.66
N ILE A 141 -2.71 -7.95 -6.95
CA ILE A 141 -2.73 -8.38 -5.53
C ILE A 141 -3.29 -7.30 -4.60
N CYS A 142 -3.00 -6.01 -4.87
CA CYS A 142 -3.35 -4.92 -3.95
C CYS A 142 -4.27 -3.86 -4.58
N THR A 143 -3.87 -3.24 -5.70
CA THR A 143 -4.51 -1.99 -6.17
C THR A 143 -5.65 -2.17 -7.17
N ALA A 144 -5.93 -3.39 -7.64
CA ALA A 144 -6.87 -3.64 -8.75
C ALA A 144 -8.29 -3.10 -8.50
N VAL A 145 -8.82 -3.29 -7.29
CA VAL A 145 -10.18 -2.81 -6.93
C VAL A 145 -10.20 -1.28 -6.85
N CYS A 146 -9.18 -0.68 -6.23
CA CYS A 146 -9.05 0.77 -6.13
C CYS A 146 -8.92 1.42 -7.51
N GLU A 147 -8.06 0.89 -8.38
CA GLU A 147 -7.87 1.39 -9.75
C GLU A 147 -9.18 1.34 -10.54
N SER A 148 -9.92 0.24 -10.44
CA SER A 148 -11.22 0.08 -11.11
C SER A 148 -12.26 1.07 -10.59
N GLY A 149 -12.33 1.26 -9.27
CA GLY A 149 -13.25 2.23 -8.65
C GLY A 149 -12.93 3.67 -9.02
N TRP A 150 -11.66 4.06 -9.00
CA TRP A 150 -11.23 5.40 -9.43
C TRP A 150 -11.44 5.64 -10.92
N ALA A 151 -11.19 4.64 -11.77
CA ALA A 151 -11.48 4.73 -13.20
C ALA A 151 -12.99 4.90 -13.46
N ALA A 152 -13.83 4.14 -12.77
CA ALA A 152 -15.29 4.23 -12.93
C ALA A 152 -15.89 5.54 -12.38
N GLY A 153 -15.40 6.03 -11.23
CA GLY A 153 -15.97 7.19 -10.56
C GLY A 153 -15.37 8.54 -10.98
N VAL A 154 -14.08 8.58 -11.32
CA VAL A 154 -13.31 9.82 -11.53
C VAL A 154 -12.53 9.81 -12.86
N GLY A 155 -12.51 8.69 -13.58
CA GLY A 155 -11.80 8.54 -14.85
C GLY A 155 -10.28 8.43 -14.74
N ARG A 156 -9.70 8.60 -13.54
CA ARG A 156 -8.26 8.47 -13.30
C ARG A 156 -7.96 8.10 -11.85
N PHE A 157 -6.88 7.35 -11.65
CA PHE A 157 -6.37 7.05 -10.31
C PHE A 157 -5.53 8.22 -9.79
N ALA A 158 -6.18 9.22 -9.19
CA ALA A 158 -5.54 10.42 -8.66
C ALA A 158 -6.28 10.92 -7.41
N GLY A 159 -5.54 11.38 -6.41
CA GLY A 159 -6.08 11.94 -5.18
C GLY A 159 -5.43 13.27 -4.80
N PRO A 160 -5.95 13.96 -3.78
CA PRO A 160 -5.32 15.15 -3.23
C PRO A 160 -3.99 14.78 -2.55
N ASP A 161 -3.22 15.82 -2.25
CA ASP A 161 -2.02 15.67 -1.44
C ASP A 161 -2.37 15.14 -0.05
N SER A 162 -1.72 14.06 0.37
CA SER A 162 -1.96 13.45 1.68
C SER A 162 -1.67 14.38 2.87
N ARG A 163 -0.87 15.44 2.68
CA ARG A 163 -0.66 16.48 3.71
C ARG A 163 -1.95 17.26 4.03
N GLU A 164 -2.93 17.27 3.12
CA GLU A 164 -4.21 17.94 3.33
C GLU A 164 -5.07 17.26 4.41
N MET A 165 -4.78 16.02 4.82
CA MET A 165 -5.43 15.40 5.99
C MET A 165 -5.32 16.28 7.25
N ALA A 166 -4.23 17.03 7.41
CA ALA A 166 -4.04 17.94 8.53
C ALA A 166 -5.03 19.13 8.54
N LYS A 167 -5.71 19.39 7.42
CA LYS A 167 -6.69 20.48 7.24
C LYS A 167 -8.14 20.02 7.44
N SER A 168 -8.38 18.74 7.69
CA SER A 168 -9.72 18.18 7.85
C SER A 168 -10.33 18.48 9.22
N ASP A 169 -11.67 18.61 9.27
CA ASP A 169 -12.45 18.67 10.52
C ASP A 169 -13.03 17.30 10.92
N LEU A 170 -13.09 16.37 9.95
CA LEU A 170 -13.46 14.97 10.15
C LEU A 170 -12.53 14.11 9.29
N ILE A 171 -12.02 13.03 9.86
CA ILE A 171 -11.24 12.01 9.16
C ILE A 171 -11.91 10.66 9.36
N VAL A 172 -12.24 10.01 8.24
CA VAL A 172 -12.79 8.65 8.22
C VAL A 172 -11.72 7.71 7.68
N VAL A 173 -11.29 6.76 8.51
CA VAL A 173 -10.42 5.66 8.10
C VAL A 173 -11.30 4.44 7.80
N TRP A 174 -11.46 4.12 6.52
CA TRP A 174 -12.33 3.05 6.05
C TRP A 174 -11.53 1.78 5.76
N GLY A 175 -11.59 0.79 6.65
CA GLY A 175 -10.85 -0.48 6.56
C GLY A 175 -9.33 -0.38 6.75
N GLY A 176 -8.82 0.80 7.12
CA GLY A 176 -7.40 1.08 7.27
C GLY A 176 -6.88 0.92 8.69
N ASN A 177 -5.61 0.51 8.82
CA ASN A 177 -4.89 0.50 10.10
C ASN A 177 -3.55 1.30 10.05
N PRO A 178 -3.60 2.62 9.77
CA PRO A 178 -2.40 3.45 9.59
C PRO A 178 -1.43 3.44 10.77
N VAL A 179 -1.88 3.17 12.01
CA VAL A 179 -0.97 2.99 13.16
C VAL A 179 0.09 1.90 12.90
N ALA A 180 -0.24 0.85 12.15
CA ALA A 180 0.69 -0.23 11.81
C ALA A 180 1.26 -0.15 10.37
N THR A 181 0.44 0.32 9.43
CA THR A 181 0.72 0.21 7.98
C THR A 181 1.22 1.52 7.35
N GLN A 182 0.90 2.68 7.93
CA GLN A 182 1.25 3.99 7.39
C GLN A 182 1.40 5.02 8.52
N VAL A 183 2.44 4.87 9.34
CA VAL A 183 2.65 5.69 10.54
C VAL A 183 2.70 7.20 10.26
N ASN A 184 3.10 7.61 9.05
CA ASN A 184 3.12 9.00 8.65
C ASN A 184 1.70 9.59 8.46
N ALA A 185 0.72 8.79 8.04
CA ALA A 185 -0.67 9.25 8.01
C ALA A 185 -1.17 9.58 9.41
N MET A 186 -0.80 8.80 10.43
CA MET A 186 -1.16 9.09 11.83
C MET A 186 -0.60 10.43 12.32
N ILE A 187 0.54 10.89 11.80
CA ILE A 187 1.09 12.22 12.13
C ILE A 187 0.13 13.30 11.65
N HIS A 188 -0.31 13.23 10.39
CA HIS A 188 -1.23 14.21 9.80
C HIS A 188 -2.62 14.14 10.43
N ILE A 189 -3.12 12.94 10.73
CA ILE A 189 -4.37 12.75 11.48
C ILE A 189 -4.26 13.40 12.86
N THR A 190 -3.19 13.12 13.61
CA THR A 190 -2.97 13.71 14.94
C THR A 190 -2.86 15.23 14.86
N ARG A 191 -2.24 15.76 13.82
CA ARG A 191 -2.14 17.19 13.57
C ARG A 191 -3.51 17.83 13.39
N ALA A 192 -4.37 17.26 12.54
CA ALA A 192 -5.75 17.73 12.36
C ALA A 192 -6.52 17.74 13.69
N ARG A 193 -6.41 16.65 14.47
CA ARG A 193 -7.07 16.54 15.77
C ARG A 193 -6.60 17.61 16.75
N LYS A 194 -5.29 17.89 16.82
CA LYS A 194 -4.71 18.86 17.75
C LYS A 194 -4.96 20.31 17.33
N GLU A 195 -4.78 20.63 16.06
CA GLU A 195 -4.82 22.01 15.56
C GLU A 195 -6.25 22.47 15.23
N ARG A 196 -7.15 21.54 14.88
CA ARG A 196 -8.52 21.85 14.44
C ARG A 196 -9.63 21.19 15.26
N GLY A 197 -9.28 20.33 16.22
CA GLY A 197 -10.27 19.55 16.96
C GLY A 197 -10.94 18.47 16.10
N ALA A 198 -10.30 18.05 15.02
CA ALA A 198 -10.88 17.09 14.08
C ALA A 198 -11.31 15.78 14.76
N LYS A 199 -12.40 15.18 14.29
CA LYS A 199 -12.85 13.86 14.77
C LYS A 199 -12.26 12.74 13.93
N LEU A 200 -11.86 11.65 14.59
CA LEU A 200 -11.41 10.43 13.92
C LEU A 200 -12.48 9.34 14.02
N VAL A 201 -13.01 8.94 12.88
CA VAL A 201 -13.94 7.80 12.75
C VAL A 201 -13.22 6.66 12.07
N VAL A 202 -13.36 5.44 12.60
CA VAL A 202 -12.80 4.23 12.01
C VAL A 202 -13.93 3.26 11.69
N ILE A 203 -13.95 2.75 10.46
CA ILE A 203 -14.89 1.74 9.99
C ILE A 203 -14.06 0.49 9.73
N ASP A 204 -14.20 -0.51 10.60
CA ASP A 204 -13.36 -1.71 10.57
C ASP A 204 -14.06 -2.85 11.31
N PRO A 205 -14.17 -4.07 10.76
CA PRO A 205 -14.85 -5.17 11.43
C PRO A 205 -14.23 -5.60 12.76
N TYR A 206 -13.00 -5.19 13.06
CA TYR A 206 -12.36 -5.49 14.34
C TYR A 206 -11.61 -4.28 14.90
N ARG A 207 -11.34 -4.31 16.21
CA ARG A 207 -10.76 -3.17 16.93
C ARG A 207 -9.25 -3.09 16.74
N THR A 208 -8.83 -2.51 15.61
CA THR A 208 -7.41 -2.26 15.29
C THR A 208 -6.77 -1.23 16.21
N GLY A 209 -5.43 -1.11 16.14
CA GLY A 209 -4.69 -0.04 16.82
C GLY A 209 -5.16 1.36 16.43
N THR A 210 -5.66 1.53 15.20
CA THR A 210 -6.25 2.80 14.75
C THR A 210 -7.64 3.01 15.36
N ALA A 211 -8.48 1.97 15.42
CA ALA A 211 -9.78 2.02 16.09
C ALA A 211 -9.67 2.35 17.59
N LEU A 212 -8.62 1.87 18.28
CA LEU A 212 -8.40 2.14 19.70
C LEU A 212 -8.22 3.62 20.04
N VAL A 213 -7.72 4.43 19.09
CA VAL A 213 -7.45 5.86 19.30
C VAL A 213 -8.48 6.78 18.62
N ALA A 214 -9.51 6.18 18.00
CA ALA A 214 -10.59 6.87 17.32
C ALA A 214 -11.59 7.48 18.30
N ASP A 215 -12.26 8.55 17.86
CA ASP A 215 -13.40 9.12 18.57
C ASP A 215 -14.65 8.21 18.41
N MET A 216 -14.76 7.51 17.27
CA MET A 216 -15.82 6.56 16.99
C MET A 216 -15.28 5.36 16.19
N HIS A 217 -15.70 4.16 16.55
CA HIS A 217 -15.41 2.92 15.82
C HIS A 217 -16.71 2.25 15.43
N LEU A 218 -16.94 2.10 14.12
CA LEU A 218 -18.08 1.37 13.55
C LEU A 218 -17.61 -0.05 13.20
N ALA A 219 -17.98 -1.01 14.06
CA ALA A 219 -17.59 -2.41 13.95
C ALA A 219 -18.62 -3.24 13.18
N LEU A 220 -18.76 -2.97 11.89
CA LEU A 220 -19.66 -3.69 11.00
C LEU A 220 -19.22 -5.13 10.69
N ARG A 221 -20.17 -5.96 10.26
CA ARG A 221 -19.90 -7.30 9.74
C ARG A 221 -18.96 -7.25 8.51
N PRO A 222 -17.98 -8.16 8.39
CA PRO A 222 -17.10 -8.20 7.22
C PRO A 222 -17.88 -8.25 5.89
N GLY A 223 -17.46 -7.44 4.91
CA GLY A 223 -18.06 -7.41 3.57
C GLY A 223 -19.38 -6.64 3.44
N THR A 224 -19.79 -5.88 4.47
CA THR A 224 -21.07 -5.14 4.49
C THR A 224 -20.91 -3.62 4.41
N ASP A 225 -19.69 -3.13 4.23
CA ASP A 225 -19.35 -1.71 4.23
C ASP A 225 -20.00 -0.93 3.08
N ALA A 226 -20.21 -1.56 1.93
CA ALA A 226 -20.99 -0.96 0.85
C ALA A 226 -22.43 -0.59 1.27
N ALA A 227 -23.05 -1.33 2.19
CA ALA A 227 -24.38 -1.00 2.72
C ALA A 227 -24.32 0.25 3.62
N LEU A 228 -23.29 0.36 4.47
CA LEU A 228 -23.04 1.57 5.25
C LEU A 228 -22.83 2.79 4.35
N ALA A 229 -22.00 2.66 3.30
CA ALA A 229 -21.76 3.73 2.34
C ALA A 229 -23.08 4.19 1.66
N CYS A 230 -23.94 3.24 1.27
CA CYS A 230 -25.25 3.57 0.72
C CYS A 230 -26.14 4.32 1.71
N ALA A 231 -26.18 3.92 2.98
CA ALA A 231 -26.96 4.63 3.99
C ALA A 231 -26.45 6.04 4.29
N VAL A 232 -25.13 6.22 4.35
CA VAL A 232 -24.53 7.56 4.50
C VAL A 232 -24.90 8.46 3.32
N MET A 233 -24.82 7.95 2.09
CA MET A 233 -25.24 8.72 0.91
C MET A 233 -26.74 9.00 0.90
N HIS A 234 -27.58 8.03 1.27
CA HIS A 234 -29.03 8.22 1.42
C HIS A 234 -29.33 9.36 2.40
N MET A 235 -28.70 9.37 3.58
CA MET A 235 -28.87 10.43 4.58
C MET A 235 -28.42 11.78 4.03
N ALA A 236 -27.31 11.84 3.29
CA ALA A 236 -26.85 13.08 2.67
C ALA A 236 -27.89 13.68 1.70
N PHE A 237 -28.55 12.85 0.88
CA PHE A 237 -29.64 13.31 0.02
C PHE A 237 -30.90 13.70 0.81
N ARG A 238 -31.35 12.82 1.70
CA ARG A 238 -32.58 12.99 2.51
C ARG A 238 -32.52 14.24 3.39
N ASP A 239 -31.37 14.49 4.01
CA ASP A 239 -31.18 15.55 5.00
C ASP A 239 -30.66 16.86 4.38
N GLY A 240 -30.49 16.90 3.05
CA GLY A 240 -30.09 18.11 2.33
C GLY A 240 -28.60 18.47 2.45
N HIS A 241 -27.73 17.52 2.81
CA HIS A 241 -26.28 17.71 2.88
C HIS A 241 -25.55 17.41 1.56
N ALA A 242 -26.21 16.76 0.60
CA ALA A 242 -25.65 16.52 -0.72
C ALA A 242 -25.53 17.83 -1.52
N ASP A 243 -24.31 18.17 -1.96
CA ASP A 243 -24.07 19.38 -2.76
C ASP A 243 -24.61 19.23 -4.19
N ARG A 244 -25.86 19.63 -4.37
CA ARG A 244 -26.56 19.55 -5.66
C ARG A 244 -25.94 20.46 -6.72
N ALA A 245 -25.38 21.62 -6.34
CA ALA A 245 -24.77 22.55 -7.29
C ALA A 245 -23.46 21.98 -7.86
N TYR A 246 -22.65 21.35 -7.01
CA TYR A 246 -21.45 20.64 -7.44
C TYR A 246 -21.80 19.46 -8.36
N MET A 247 -22.74 18.60 -7.94
CA MET A 247 -23.13 17.43 -8.72
C MET A 247 -23.73 17.79 -10.09
N ALA A 248 -24.55 18.85 -10.17
CA ALA A 248 -25.09 19.32 -11.44
C ALA A 248 -24.01 19.75 -12.45
N LYS A 249 -22.82 20.14 -11.96
CA LYS A 249 -21.69 20.55 -12.80
C LYS A 249 -20.68 19.44 -13.07
N TYR A 250 -20.47 18.53 -12.13
CA TYR A 250 -19.33 17.59 -12.14
C TYR A 250 -19.72 16.11 -11.98
N ALA A 251 -21.00 15.75 -12.01
CA ALA A 251 -21.47 14.36 -11.96
C ALA A 251 -22.43 14.04 -13.11
N ASP A 252 -22.38 12.81 -13.61
CA ASP A 252 -23.14 12.40 -14.80
C ASP A 252 -24.62 12.09 -14.53
N CYS A 253 -24.94 11.50 -13.37
CA CYS A 253 -26.29 11.01 -13.08
C CYS A 253 -26.70 11.05 -11.60
N PRO A 254 -26.59 12.21 -10.93
CA PRO A 254 -26.93 12.34 -9.51
C PRO A 254 -28.38 11.95 -9.18
N ASP A 255 -29.35 12.26 -10.06
CA ASP A 255 -30.76 11.91 -9.83
C ASP A 255 -31.01 10.40 -9.83
N ARG A 256 -30.30 9.66 -10.71
CA ARG A 256 -30.39 8.20 -10.74
C ARG A 256 -29.77 7.57 -9.49
N LEU A 257 -28.68 8.17 -8.99
CA LEU A 257 -28.06 7.75 -7.73
C LEU A 257 -29.01 7.99 -6.56
N GLU A 258 -29.62 9.17 -6.46
CA GLU A 258 -30.60 9.50 -5.41
C GLU A 258 -31.79 8.53 -5.43
N ALA A 259 -32.37 8.29 -6.61
CA ALA A 259 -33.47 7.33 -6.78
C ALA A 259 -33.06 5.91 -6.38
N HIS A 260 -31.83 5.49 -6.71
CA HIS A 260 -31.28 4.22 -6.24
C HIS A 260 -31.19 4.21 -4.71
N LEU A 261 -30.72 5.29 -4.08
CA LEU A 261 -30.51 5.35 -2.64
C LEU A 261 -31.78 5.45 -1.80
N ALA A 262 -32.94 5.76 -2.40
CA ALA A 262 -34.20 6.03 -1.70
C ALA A 262 -34.62 4.95 -0.66
N THR A 263 -34.32 3.67 -0.93
CA THR A 263 -34.69 2.55 -0.05
C THR A 263 -33.54 2.05 0.83
N ARG A 264 -32.38 2.70 0.81
CA ARG A 264 -31.15 2.26 1.48
C ARG A 264 -30.86 3.10 2.73
N GLY A 265 -31.88 3.35 3.54
CA GLY A 265 -31.75 4.16 4.76
C GLY A 265 -31.07 3.44 5.93
N PRO A 266 -30.95 4.11 7.10
CA PRO A 266 -30.23 3.56 8.26
C PRO A 266 -30.75 2.21 8.76
N ALA A 267 -32.08 2.02 8.82
CA ALA A 267 -32.66 0.75 9.25
C ALA A 267 -32.32 -0.41 8.30
N TRP A 268 -32.26 -0.13 6.99
CA TRP A 268 -31.86 -1.12 5.99
C TRP A 268 -30.38 -1.47 6.13
N ALA A 269 -29.51 -0.49 6.33
CA ALA A 269 -28.09 -0.76 6.53
C ALA A 269 -27.82 -1.50 7.84
N ALA A 270 -28.48 -1.11 8.94
CA ALA A 270 -28.34 -1.75 10.26
C ALA A 270 -28.57 -3.27 10.21
N ASP A 271 -29.62 -3.72 9.50
CA ASP A 271 -29.93 -5.15 9.32
C ASP A 271 -28.77 -5.92 8.64
N ILE A 272 -28.15 -5.31 7.63
CA ILE A 272 -27.06 -5.89 6.85
C ILE A 272 -25.74 -5.83 7.63
N THR A 273 -25.37 -4.64 8.10
CA THR A 273 -24.07 -4.36 8.70
C THR A 273 -23.94 -4.89 10.12
N GLY A 274 -25.06 -5.09 10.81
CA GLY A 274 -25.07 -5.42 12.24
C GLY A 274 -24.80 -4.23 13.16
N LEU A 275 -24.67 -3.02 12.61
CA LEU A 275 -24.69 -1.77 13.40
C LEU A 275 -26.12 -1.45 13.83
N THR A 276 -26.29 -0.65 14.88
CA THR A 276 -27.58 -0.05 15.20
C THR A 276 -27.89 1.13 14.29
N VAL A 277 -29.15 1.59 14.25
CA VAL A 277 -29.52 2.81 13.50
C VAL A 277 -28.87 4.09 14.07
N ALA A 278 -28.50 4.06 15.36
CA ALA A 278 -27.87 5.20 16.03
C ALA A 278 -26.36 5.29 15.74
N GLU A 279 -25.73 4.18 15.37
CA GLU A 279 -24.33 4.08 14.94
C GLU A 279 -24.18 4.39 13.45
#